data_AF-A0A8R1DUN5-F1
#
_entry.id   AF-A0A8R1DUN5-F1
#
_cell.length_a   1.000
_cell.length_b   1.000
_cell.length_c   1.000
_cell.angle_alpha   90.00
_cell.angle_beta   90.00
_cell.angle_gamma   90.00
#
_symmetry.space_group_name_H-M   'P 1'
#
loop_
_entity.id
_entity.type
_entity.pdbx_description
1 polymer ?
#
loop_
_entity_poly.entity_id
_entity_poly.type
_entity_poly.pdbx_seq_one_letter_code
_entity_poly.pdbx_strand_id
1 'polypeptide(L)'
;MFAGAASCFFAYIGFDGLATAGEEAKNPSRSIPIATFSSMTIVTLSYILMSASLTLMVPYNMVHPTAAFSDAFTMRGADFASYAVSLGALFGMTTSLVGGMFALPRCVFAMADDGLLFSSLASVNPKTQVPIQALIIFGFMTAIIALLFDITTLVEFLSIGTLLAYSIVSACVIILRYQPAYSVDEGQFDNGGKLRFSIPLMGFLDKLQPGHSIYYGMSVMITSMFLAGLGFSHGCVHGSLAGQLFLVLNIAGVVLSFAFICAHYPNNTQLDFKVPLVPFIPALSLLINTLMMVHLAWITWIRLAVWMGVGFAIYFGYGIHHSKEEVPDAEQFSKSSTYESVVSGGGTP
;
A
#
# COMPACT_ATOMS: atom_id res chain seq x y z
N MET A 1 11.18 -9.53 -19.28
CA MET A 1 11.30 -9.96 -17.86
C MET A 1 10.59 -8.99 -16.92
N PHE A 2 10.95 -7.70 -16.88
CA PHE A 2 10.33 -6.72 -15.96
C PHE A 2 8.80 -6.57 -16.09
N ALA A 3 8.27 -6.54 -17.32
CA ALA A 3 6.82 -6.50 -17.54
C ALA A 3 6.09 -7.73 -16.95
N GLY A 4 6.67 -8.93 -17.09
CA GLY A 4 6.11 -10.16 -16.52
C GLY A 4 6.14 -10.17 -14.99
N ALA A 5 7.22 -9.65 -14.40
CA ALA A 5 7.29 -9.48 -12.94
C ALA A 5 6.20 -8.54 -12.43
N ALA A 6 5.91 -7.44 -13.15
CA ALA A 6 4.86 -6.49 -12.79
C ALA A 6 3.46 -7.12 -12.87
N SER A 7 3.19 -7.98 -13.85
CA SER A 7 1.94 -8.74 -13.90
C SER A 7 1.84 -9.78 -12.79
N CYS A 8 2.94 -10.46 -12.44
CA CYS A 8 2.98 -11.43 -11.35
C CYS A 8 2.84 -10.81 -9.96
N PHE A 9 3.08 -9.50 -9.81
CA PHE A 9 2.87 -8.77 -8.55
C PHE A 9 1.45 -8.96 -8.01
N PHE A 10 0.46 -9.05 -8.89
CA PHE A 10 -0.94 -9.32 -8.53
C PHE A 10 -1.11 -10.53 -7.62
N ALA A 11 -0.31 -11.59 -7.82
CA ALA A 11 -0.41 -12.80 -7.02
C ALA A 11 0.02 -12.59 -5.55
N TYR A 12 0.76 -11.53 -5.24
CA TYR A 12 1.21 -11.20 -3.89
C TYR A 12 0.26 -10.22 -3.16
N ILE A 13 -0.78 -9.73 -3.83
CA ILE A 13 -1.76 -8.81 -3.24
C ILE A 13 -2.70 -9.60 -2.31
N GLY A 14 -2.98 -9.05 -1.12
CA GLY A 14 -3.91 -9.64 -0.15
C GLY A 14 -3.43 -9.67 1.30
N PHE A 15 -2.13 -9.42 1.56
CA PHE A 15 -1.62 -9.37 2.93
C PHE A 15 -2.16 -8.18 3.74
N ASP A 16 -2.59 -7.12 3.06
CA ASP A 16 -3.23 -5.93 3.61
C ASP A 16 -4.56 -6.26 4.30
N GLY A 17 -5.26 -7.30 3.85
CA GLY A 17 -6.47 -7.80 4.52
C GLY A 17 -6.20 -8.32 5.95
N LEU A 18 -4.99 -8.81 6.24
CA LEU A 18 -4.60 -9.22 7.60
C LEU A 18 -4.56 -8.03 8.56
N ALA A 19 -4.18 -6.84 8.07
CA ALA A 19 -4.16 -5.63 8.87
C ALA A 19 -5.57 -5.12 9.17
N THR A 20 -6.50 -5.22 8.21
CA THR A 20 -7.93 -4.89 8.41
C THR A 20 -8.59 -5.80 9.45
N ALA A 21 -8.18 -7.06 9.54
CA ALA A 21 -8.63 -7.99 10.59
C ALA A 21 -7.85 -7.84 11.91
N GLY A 22 -6.97 -6.84 12.02
CA GLY A 22 -6.12 -6.62 13.19
C GLY A 22 -6.89 -6.36 14.48
N GLU A 23 -8.07 -5.74 14.38
CA GLU A 23 -8.95 -5.47 15.53
C GLU A 23 -9.46 -6.75 16.21
N GLU A 24 -9.51 -7.86 15.48
CA GLU A 24 -9.94 -9.17 16.00
C GLU A 24 -8.77 -10.00 16.54
N ALA A 25 -7.52 -9.54 16.35
CA ALA A 25 -6.34 -10.26 16.80
C ALA A 25 -6.10 -10.02 18.30
N LYS A 26 -5.94 -11.11 19.07
CA LYS A 26 -5.68 -11.03 20.53
C LYS A 26 -4.44 -10.22 20.93
N ASN A 27 -3.41 -10.21 20.08
CA ASN A 27 -2.19 -9.41 20.27
C ASN A 27 -1.71 -8.87 18.92
N PRO A 28 -2.28 -7.75 18.44
CA PRO A 28 -2.06 -7.28 17.07
C PRO A 28 -0.61 -6.86 16.82
N SER A 29 0.06 -6.28 17.82
CA SER A 29 1.44 -5.78 17.69
C SER A 29 2.46 -6.88 17.38
N ARG A 30 2.21 -8.12 17.82
CA ARG A 30 3.08 -9.27 17.53
C ARG A 30 2.50 -10.22 16.48
N SER A 31 1.19 -10.44 16.48
CA SER A 31 0.56 -11.42 15.60
C SER A 31 0.51 -10.96 14.14
N ILE A 32 0.20 -9.69 13.87
CA ILE A 32 0.09 -9.17 12.50
C ILE A 32 1.44 -9.28 11.77
N PRO A 33 2.58 -8.80 12.33
CA PRO A 33 3.86 -8.92 11.63
C PRO A 33 4.28 -10.38 11.38
N ILE A 34 4.11 -11.26 12.35
CA ILE A 34 4.44 -12.69 12.21
C ILE A 34 3.58 -13.33 11.12
N ALA A 35 2.27 -13.04 11.10
CA ALA A 35 1.35 -13.54 10.08
C ALA A 35 1.75 -13.04 8.67
N THR A 36 2.08 -11.75 8.53
CA THR A 36 2.49 -11.18 7.24
C THR A 36 3.77 -11.82 6.72
N PHE A 37 4.84 -11.89 7.53
CA PHE A 37 6.12 -12.47 7.07
C PHE A 37 6.03 -13.97 6.80
N SER A 38 5.32 -14.73 7.65
CA SER A 38 5.17 -16.17 7.46
C SER A 38 4.33 -16.50 6.23
N SER A 39 3.19 -15.84 6.05
CA SER A 39 2.32 -16.03 4.87
C SER A 39 3.03 -15.66 3.57
N MET A 40 3.70 -14.50 3.52
CA MET A 40 4.46 -14.08 2.32
C MET A 40 5.58 -15.05 1.97
N THR A 41 6.30 -15.58 2.97
CA THR A 41 7.36 -16.58 2.73
C THR A 41 6.80 -17.87 2.17
N ILE A 42 5.71 -18.39 2.76
CA ILE A 42 5.06 -19.62 2.30
C ILE A 42 4.51 -19.45 0.88
N VAL A 43 3.86 -18.32 0.59
CA VAL A 43 3.31 -18.01 -0.73
C VAL A 43 4.42 -17.88 -1.77
N THR A 44 5.51 -17.18 -1.45
CA THR A 44 6.67 -17.03 -2.35
C THR A 44 7.25 -18.39 -2.73
N LEU A 45 7.51 -19.26 -1.75
CA LEU A 45 8.05 -20.60 -1.99
C LEU A 45 7.08 -21.44 -2.83
N SER A 46 5.78 -21.36 -2.53
CA SER A 46 4.74 -22.07 -3.27
C SER A 46 4.69 -21.61 -4.73
N TYR A 47 4.75 -20.31 -5.01
CA TYR A 47 4.76 -19.79 -6.38
C TYR A 47 6.02 -20.15 -7.17
N ILE A 48 7.19 -20.16 -6.53
CA ILE A 48 8.42 -20.63 -7.17
C ILE A 48 8.29 -22.12 -7.53
N LEU A 49 7.81 -22.94 -6.61
CA LEU A 49 7.62 -24.37 -6.84
C LEU A 49 6.56 -24.64 -7.92
N MET A 50 5.45 -23.90 -7.91
CA MET A 50 4.40 -23.98 -8.93
C MET A 50 4.94 -23.58 -10.31
N SER A 51 5.65 -22.46 -10.43
CA SER A 51 6.24 -22.02 -11.69
C SER A 51 7.29 -23.01 -12.22
N ALA A 52 8.15 -23.53 -11.34
CA ALA A 52 9.15 -24.53 -11.69
C ALA A 52 8.52 -25.86 -12.14
N SER A 53 7.52 -26.37 -11.42
CA SER A 53 6.83 -27.61 -11.77
C SER A 53 6.09 -27.52 -13.11
N LEU A 54 5.42 -26.39 -13.37
CA LEU A 54 4.70 -26.18 -14.63
C LEU A 54 5.65 -26.13 -15.82
N THR A 55 6.75 -25.38 -15.71
CA THR A 55 7.75 -25.23 -16.78
C THR A 55 8.56 -26.50 -17.04
N LEU A 56 8.71 -27.37 -16.03
CA LEU A 56 9.26 -28.72 -16.20
C LEU A 56 8.28 -29.68 -16.88
N MET A 57 6.97 -29.49 -16.69
CA MET A 57 5.95 -30.37 -17.23
C MET A 57 5.61 -30.06 -18.69
N VAL A 58 5.52 -28.78 -19.06
CA VAL A 58 5.13 -28.32 -20.40
C VAL A 58 6.01 -27.13 -20.82
N PRO A 59 6.50 -27.09 -22.07
CA PRO A 59 7.29 -25.96 -22.54
C PRO A 59 6.47 -24.66 -22.53
N TYR A 60 7.12 -23.54 -22.20
CA TYR A 60 6.46 -22.26 -21.90
C TYR A 60 5.55 -21.71 -23.02
N ASN A 61 5.77 -22.14 -24.26
CA ASN A 61 5.00 -21.74 -25.44
C ASN A 61 3.63 -22.44 -25.56
N MET A 62 3.41 -23.53 -24.83
CA MET A 62 2.19 -24.34 -24.89
C MET A 62 1.32 -24.21 -23.63
N VAL A 63 1.70 -23.33 -22.70
CA VAL A 63 0.97 -23.12 -21.45
C VAL A 63 -0.29 -22.30 -21.72
N HIS A 64 -1.45 -22.87 -21.42
CA HIS A 64 -2.72 -22.14 -21.53
C HIS A 64 -2.82 -21.04 -20.47
N PRO A 65 -3.28 -19.83 -20.83
CA PRO A 65 -3.27 -18.66 -19.93
C PRO A 65 -4.31 -18.73 -18.80
N THR A 66 -5.42 -19.46 -18.99
CA THR A 66 -6.55 -19.49 -18.03
C THR A 66 -6.63 -20.79 -17.22
N ALA A 67 -6.11 -21.90 -17.76
CA ALA A 67 -6.20 -23.23 -17.13
C ALA A 67 -4.84 -23.96 -17.13
N ALA A 68 -3.77 -23.23 -16.80
CA ALA A 68 -2.38 -23.67 -16.94
C ALA A 68 -2.10 -25.08 -16.39
N PHE A 69 -2.45 -25.37 -15.13
CA PHE A 69 -2.18 -26.68 -14.52
C PHE A 69 -3.13 -27.77 -14.99
N SER A 70 -4.43 -27.48 -15.08
CA SER A 70 -5.45 -28.45 -15.53
C SER A 70 -5.10 -28.99 -16.91
N ASP A 71 -4.85 -28.10 -17.87
CA ASP A 71 -4.53 -28.48 -19.24
C ASP A 71 -3.18 -29.21 -19.32
N ALA A 72 -2.19 -28.75 -18.56
CA ALA A 72 -0.88 -29.37 -18.55
C ALA A 72 -0.92 -30.82 -18.01
N PHE A 73 -1.77 -31.12 -17.02
CA PHE A 73 -1.97 -32.50 -16.55
C PHE A 73 -2.70 -33.37 -17.57
N THR A 74 -3.71 -32.81 -18.24
CA THR A 74 -4.42 -33.50 -19.34
C THR A 74 -3.47 -33.83 -20.50
N MET A 75 -2.57 -32.92 -20.88
CA MET A 75 -1.54 -33.16 -21.92
C MET A 75 -0.58 -34.30 -21.55
N ARG A 76 -0.41 -34.59 -20.26
CA ARG A 76 0.41 -35.70 -19.76
C ARG A 76 -0.39 -36.98 -19.49
N GLY A 77 -1.69 -36.99 -19.79
CA GLY A 77 -2.58 -38.14 -19.57
C GLY A 77 -2.98 -38.36 -18.11
N ALA A 78 -2.83 -37.34 -17.25
CA ALA A 78 -3.14 -37.41 -15.82
C ALA A 78 -4.50 -36.75 -15.50
N ASP A 79 -5.59 -37.28 -16.06
CA ASP A 79 -6.93 -36.69 -15.96
C ASP A 79 -7.43 -36.54 -14.52
N PHE A 80 -7.12 -37.51 -13.64
CA PHE A 80 -7.46 -37.42 -12.22
C PHE A 80 -6.83 -36.19 -11.54
N ALA A 81 -5.55 -35.90 -11.84
CA ALA A 81 -4.86 -34.74 -11.28
C ALA A 81 -5.45 -33.43 -11.82
N SER A 82 -5.85 -33.41 -13.11
CA SER A 82 -6.54 -32.28 -13.74
C SER A 82 -7.85 -31.92 -13.03
N TYR A 83 -8.70 -32.92 -12.74
CA TYR A 83 -9.93 -32.71 -11.98
C TYR A 83 -9.68 -32.26 -10.54
N ALA A 84 -8.72 -32.88 -9.84
CA ALA A 84 -8.39 -32.53 -8.46
C ALA A 84 -7.91 -31.08 -8.34
N VAL A 85 -7.02 -30.63 -9.24
CA VAL A 85 -6.51 -29.25 -9.26
C VAL A 85 -7.60 -28.26 -9.65
N SER A 86 -8.44 -28.58 -10.63
CA SER A 86 -9.56 -27.72 -11.03
C SER A 86 -10.56 -27.51 -9.89
N LEU A 87 -10.89 -28.58 -9.16
CA LEU A 87 -11.77 -28.51 -8.01
C LEU A 87 -11.15 -27.69 -6.86
N GLY A 88 -9.85 -27.90 -6.58
CA GLY A 88 -9.11 -27.11 -5.60
C GLY A 88 -9.05 -25.62 -5.97
N ALA A 89 -8.83 -25.31 -7.24
CA ALA A 89 -8.82 -23.94 -7.74
C ALA A 89 -10.19 -23.26 -7.57
N LEU A 90 -11.30 -23.97 -7.86
CA LEU A 90 -12.65 -23.45 -7.63
C LEU A 90 -12.88 -23.09 -6.16
N PHE A 91 -12.60 -24.01 -5.23
CA PHE A 91 -12.76 -23.74 -3.80
C PHE A 91 -11.85 -22.59 -3.31
N GLY A 92 -10.59 -22.53 -3.79
CA GLY A 92 -9.65 -21.47 -3.45
C GLY A 92 -10.10 -20.09 -3.95
N MET A 93 -10.59 -20.01 -5.20
CA MET A 93 -11.13 -18.77 -5.76
C MET A 93 -12.41 -18.33 -5.05
N THR A 94 -13.32 -19.25 -4.73
CA THR A 94 -14.53 -18.92 -3.96
C THR A 94 -14.19 -18.40 -2.57
N THR A 95 -13.21 -19.01 -1.88
CA THR A 95 -12.75 -18.55 -0.56
C THR A 95 -12.16 -17.14 -0.64
N SER A 96 -11.35 -16.87 -1.67
CA SER A 96 -10.76 -15.54 -1.91
C SER A 96 -11.82 -14.48 -2.19
N LEU A 97 -12.86 -14.82 -2.96
CA LEU A 97 -14.00 -13.93 -3.23
C LEU A 97 -14.74 -13.55 -1.94
N VAL A 98 -15.06 -14.53 -1.08
CA VAL A 98 -15.72 -14.28 0.20
C VAL A 98 -14.83 -13.42 1.12
N GLY A 99 -13.51 -13.68 1.14
CA GLY A 99 -12.55 -12.87 1.88
C GLY A 99 -12.52 -11.40 1.43
N GLY A 100 -12.52 -11.15 0.11
CA GLY A 100 -12.60 -9.80 -0.45
C GLY A 100 -13.89 -9.06 -0.09
N MET A 101 -15.02 -9.78 -0.08
CA MET A 101 -16.32 -9.22 0.30
C MET A 101 -16.43 -8.88 1.79
N PHE A 102 -15.52 -9.37 2.63
CA PHE A 102 -15.47 -9.05 4.06
C PHE A 102 -14.66 -7.78 4.35
N ALA A 103 -13.53 -7.59 3.66
CA ALA A 103 -12.66 -6.43 3.87
C ALA A 103 -13.26 -5.13 3.31
N LEU A 104 -13.83 -5.18 2.10
CA LEU A 104 -14.31 -3.97 1.40
C LEU A 104 -15.38 -3.17 2.19
N PRO A 105 -16.46 -3.79 2.71
CA PRO A 105 -17.49 -3.04 3.43
C PRO A 105 -16.98 -2.42 4.74
N ARG A 106 -15.98 -3.03 5.40
CA ARG A 106 -15.37 -2.49 6.63
C ARG A 106 -14.60 -1.21 6.34
N CYS A 107 -13.78 -1.22 5.29
CA CYS A 107 -13.06 -0.02 4.86
C CYS A 107 -14.02 1.11 4.44
N VAL A 108 -15.08 0.77 3.69
CA VAL A 108 -16.11 1.74 3.28
C VAL A 108 -16.87 2.30 4.48
N PHE A 109 -17.20 1.45 5.45
CA PHE A 109 -17.86 1.87 6.68
C PHE A 109 -16.98 2.85 7.47
N ALA A 110 -15.69 2.55 7.67
CA ALA A 110 -14.75 3.45 8.34
C ALA A 110 -14.63 4.80 7.61
N MET A 111 -14.47 4.78 6.28
CA MET A 111 -14.41 6.01 5.47
C MET A 111 -15.72 6.82 5.51
N ALA A 112 -16.88 6.16 5.58
CA ALA A 112 -18.17 6.84 5.70
C ALA A 112 -18.40 7.39 7.11
N ASP A 113 -17.90 6.72 8.16
CA ASP A 113 -17.94 7.23 9.53
C ASP A 113 -17.02 8.43 9.72
N ASP A 114 -15.86 8.47 9.05
CA ASP A 114 -14.99 9.66 9.03
C ASP A 114 -15.58 10.85 8.25
N GLY A 115 -16.71 10.65 7.57
CA GLY A 115 -17.40 11.66 6.75
C GLY A 115 -16.81 11.86 5.36
N LEU A 116 -15.86 11.01 4.95
CA LEU A 116 -15.21 11.07 3.62
C LEU A 116 -16.12 10.52 2.50
N LEU A 117 -17.01 9.59 2.82
CA LEU A 117 -18.02 9.01 1.92
C LEU A 117 -19.43 9.26 2.45
N PHE A 118 -20.45 9.05 1.60
CA PHE A 118 -21.84 9.30 1.95
C PHE A 118 -22.26 8.58 3.24
N SER A 119 -22.85 9.33 4.18
CA SER A 119 -23.22 8.84 5.53
C SER A 119 -24.17 7.63 5.54
N SER A 120 -24.94 7.41 4.46
CA SER A 120 -25.79 6.23 4.32
C SER A 120 -24.99 4.92 4.35
N LEU A 121 -23.75 4.93 3.86
CA LEU A 121 -22.89 3.73 3.84
C LEU A 121 -22.34 3.37 5.23
N ALA A 122 -22.37 4.30 6.19
CA ALA A 122 -22.06 4.04 7.60
C ALA A 122 -23.22 3.36 8.35
N SER A 123 -24.38 3.12 7.72
CA SER A 123 -25.52 2.50 8.40
C SER A 123 -25.29 1.01 8.64
N VAL A 124 -25.22 0.61 9.92
CA VAL A 124 -25.06 -0.79 10.34
C VAL A 124 -26.41 -1.39 10.73
N ASN A 125 -26.67 -2.63 10.31
CA ASN A 125 -27.89 -3.32 10.71
C ASN A 125 -27.81 -3.79 12.19
N PRO A 126 -28.82 -3.50 13.04
CA PRO A 126 -28.80 -3.84 14.46
C PRO A 126 -28.72 -5.34 14.76
N LYS A 127 -29.17 -6.22 13.85
CA LYS A 127 -29.15 -7.69 14.08
C LYS A 127 -27.87 -8.35 13.61
N THR A 128 -27.31 -7.93 12.48
CA THR A 128 -26.14 -8.58 11.88
C THR A 128 -24.84 -7.86 12.19
N GLN A 129 -24.89 -6.61 12.68
CA GLN A 129 -23.71 -5.77 12.96
C GLN A 129 -22.81 -5.58 11.73
N VAL A 130 -23.38 -5.65 10.52
CA VAL A 130 -22.68 -5.46 9.23
C VAL A 130 -23.32 -4.32 8.44
N PRO A 131 -22.53 -3.49 7.72
CA PRO A 131 -23.04 -2.44 6.83
C PRO A 131 -23.65 -3.04 5.54
N ILE A 132 -24.91 -3.49 5.62
CA ILE A 132 -25.60 -4.19 4.51
C ILE A 132 -25.72 -3.31 3.26
N GLN A 133 -25.99 -2.01 3.41
CA GLN A 133 -26.14 -1.11 2.26
C GLN A 133 -24.83 -1.01 1.46
N ALA A 134 -23.70 -0.83 2.15
CA ALA A 134 -22.38 -0.83 1.52
C ALA A 134 -22.12 -2.17 0.81
N LEU A 135 -22.42 -3.30 1.45
CA LEU A 135 -22.24 -4.62 0.86
C LEU A 135 -23.05 -4.81 -0.44
N ILE A 136 -24.33 -4.41 -0.45
CA ILE A 136 -25.19 -4.55 -1.63
C ILE A 136 -24.71 -3.63 -2.77
N ILE A 137 -24.43 -2.37 -2.47
CA ILE A 137 -24.02 -1.37 -3.48
C ILE A 137 -22.68 -1.78 -4.12
N PHE A 138 -21.66 -2.04 -3.29
CA PHE A 138 -20.33 -2.40 -3.80
C PHE A 138 -20.28 -3.82 -4.37
N GLY A 139 -21.06 -4.76 -3.85
CA GLY A 139 -21.20 -6.09 -4.43
C GLY A 139 -21.82 -6.05 -5.83
N PHE A 140 -22.89 -5.27 -6.01
CA PHE A 140 -23.51 -5.07 -7.31
C PHE A 140 -22.57 -4.34 -8.30
N MET A 141 -21.88 -3.30 -7.85
CA MET A 141 -20.87 -2.60 -8.64
C MET A 141 -19.73 -3.54 -9.06
N THR A 142 -19.26 -4.40 -8.15
CA THR A 142 -18.22 -5.40 -8.45
C THR A 142 -18.71 -6.40 -9.51
N ALA A 143 -19.96 -6.85 -9.42
CA ALA A 143 -20.55 -7.75 -10.42
C ALA A 143 -20.64 -7.09 -11.82
N ILE A 144 -21.02 -5.81 -11.88
CA ILE A 144 -21.03 -5.03 -13.13
C ILE A 144 -19.60 -4.92 -13.70
N ILE A 145 -18.63 -4.55 -12.87
CA ILE A 145 -17.24 -4.41 -13.30
C ILE A 145 -16.69 -5.75 -13.82
N ALA A 146 -16.99 -6.86 -13.14
CA ALA A 146 -16.59 -8.20 -13.57
C ALA A 146 -17.23 -8.63 -14.91
N LEU A 147 -18.41 -8.10 -15.25
CA LEU A 147 -19.08 -8.36 -16.54
C LEU A 147 -18.51 -7.48 -17.66
N LEU A 148 -18.14 -6.24 -17.37
CA LEU A 148 -17.72 -5.25 -18.36
C LEU A 148 -16.22 -5.30 -18.71
N PHE A 149 -15.37 -5.78 -17.80
CA PHE A 149 -13.92 -5.72 -17.95
C PHE A 149 -13.29 -7.11 -17.98
N ASP A 150 -12.31 -7.29 -18.87
CA ASP A 150 -11.49 -8.49 -18.91
C ASP A 150 -10.53 -8.59 -17.71
N ILE A 151 -10.18 -9.81 -17.33
CA ILE A 151 -9.31 -10.10 -16.18
C ILE A 151 -7.96 -9.41 -16.31
N THR A 152 -7.40 -9.34 -17.51
CA THR A 152 -6.12 -8.66 -17.76
C THR A 152 -6.18 -7.18 -17.38
N THR A 153 -7.25 -6.50 -17.79
CA THR A 153 -7.49 -5.10 -17.48
C THR A 153 -7.74 -4.87 -15.99
N LEU A 154 -8.47 -5.78 -15.33
CA LEU A 154 -8.72 -5.72 -13.89
C LEU A 154 -7.44 -5.93 -13.07
N VAL A 155 -6.60 -6.88 -13.47
CA VAL A 155 -5.30 -7.16 -12.83
C VAL A 155 -4.36 -5.97 -12.95
N GLU A 156 -4.27 -5.35 -14.13
CA GLU A 156 -3.48 -4.14 -14.34
C GLU A 156 -3.98 -2.98 -13.47
N PHE A 157 -5.31 -2.80 -13.37
CA PHE A 157 -5.93 -1.75 -12.57
C PHE A 157 -5.67 -1.95 -11.07
N LEU A 158 -5.86 -3.17 -10.57
CA LEU A 158 -5.55 -3.48 -9.17
C LEU A 158 -4.06 -3.26 -8.88
N SER A 159 -3.18 -3.75 -9.77
CA SER A 159 -1.73 -3.66 -9.57
C SER A 159 -1.24 -2.22 -9.48
N ILE A 160 -1.66 -1.33 -10.39
CA ILE A 160 -1.25 0.09 -10.32
C ILE A 160 -1.78 0.78 -9.06
N GLY A 161 -3.03 0.47 -8.66
CA GLY A 161 -3.64 1.04 -7.45
C GLY A 161 -2.89 0.60 -6.19
N THR A 162 -2.59 -0.70 -6.06
CA THR A 162 -1.85 -1.24 -4.92
C THR A 162 -0.40 -0.74 -4.88
N LEU A 163 0.29 -0.66 -6.02
CA LEU A 163 1.66 -0.10 -6.07
C LEU A 163 1.70 1.37 -5.62
N LEU A 164 0.69 2.17 -5.99
CA LEU A 164 0.56 3.54 -5.51
C LEU A 164 0.25 3.60 -4.02
N ALA A 165 -0.68 2.79 -3.53
CA ALA A 165 -0.99 2.70 -2.11
C ALA A 165 0.25 2.32 -1.28
N TYR A 166 1.03 1.32 -1.71
CA TYR A 166 2.26 0.93 -1.02
C TYR A 166 3.35 2.00 -1.09
N SER A 167 3.41 2.76 -2.18
CA SER A 167 4.31 3.92 -2.31
C SER A 167 3.93 5.01 -1.32
N ILE A 168 2.63 5.33 -1.20
CA ILE A 168 2.12 6.30 -0.22
C ILE A 168 2.44 5.84 1.20
N VAL A 169 2.16 4.57 1.54
CA VAL A 169 2.48 4.01 2.87
C VAL A 169 3.99 4.09 3.16
N SER A 170 4.84 3.74 2.19
CA SER A 170 6.30 3.83 2.34
C SER A 170 6.78 5.27 2.56
N ALA A 171 6.17 6.24 1.87
CA ALA A 171 6.45 7.66 2.08
C ALA A 171 5.98 8.12 3.46
N CYS A 172 4.78 7.74 3.89
CA CYS A 172 4.24 8.07 5.21
C CYS A 172 5.12 7.52 6.35
N VAL A 173 5.65 6.31 6.23
CA VAL A 173 6.57 5.74 7.25
C VAL A 173 7.82 6.60 7.42
N ILE A 174 8.38 7.15 6.34
CA ILE A 174 9.54 8.06 6.44
C ILE A 174 9.09 9.37 7.08
N ILE A 175 8.03 9.99 6.57
CA ILE A 175 7.54 11.28 7.08
C ILE A 175 7.25 11.20 8.59
N LEU A 176 6.47 10.21 9.04
CA LEU A 176 6.10 10.03 10.44
C LEU A 176 7.32 9.73 11.33
N ARG A 177 8.36 9.08 10.80
CA ARG A 177 9.59 8.81 11.56
C ARG A 177 10.39 10.07 11.87
N TYR A 178 10.31 11.09 11.01
CA TYR A 178 11.06 12.34 11.16
C TYR A 178 10.18 13.53 11.51
N GLN A 179 8.87 13.34 11.71
CA GLN A 179 7.99 14.38 12.22
C GLN A 179 8.22 14.56 13.73
N PRO A 180 8.33 15.79 14.24
CA PRO A 180 8.47 16.04 15.67
C PRO A 180 7.23 15.53 16.41
N ALA A 181 7.42 14.69 17.43
CA ALA A 181 6.34 14.36 18.36
C ALA A 181 6.46 15.15 19.64
N TYR A 182 5.30 15.42 20.22
CA TYR A 182 5.19 15.98 21.55
C TYR A 182 5.48 14.89 22.58
N SER A 183 6.45 15.13 23.46
CA SER A 183 6.73 14.27 24.59
C SER A 183 5.97 14.78 25.81
N VAL A 184 5.06 13.96 26.35
CA VAL A 184 4.26 14.33 27.52
C VAL A 184 5.14 14.43 28.77
N ASP A 185 6.16 13.57 28.87
CA ASP A 185 7.08 13.51 30.02
C ASP A 185 7.99 14.76 30.14
N GLU A 186 8.47 15.32 29.03
CA GLU A 186 9.34 16.50 29.03
C GLU A 186 8.57 17.82 28.76
N GLY A 187 7.29 17.74 28.41
CA GLY A 187 6.44 18.89 28.09
C GLY A 187 6.88 19.68 26.84
N GLN A 188 7.74 19.09 26.00
CA GLN A 188 8.34 19.72 24.81
C GLN A 188 8.29 18.78 23.60
N PHE A 189 8.37 19.38 22.40
CA PHE A 189 8.54 18.62 21.16
C PHE A 189 9.96 18.08 21.05
N ASP A 190 10.09 16.81 20.65
CA ASP A 190 11.39 16.20 20.34
C ASP A 190 12.06 16.94 19.15
N ASN A 191 13.37 16.76 19.01
CA ASN A 191 14.17 17.25 17.89
C ASN A 191 13.93 16.49 16.57
N GLY A 192 12.85 15.71 16.49
CA GLY A 192 12.41 15.01 15.28
C GLY A 192 12.35 15.96 14.09
N GLY A 193 13.11 15.64 13.05
CA GLY A 193 13.14 16.44 11.83
C GLY A 193 13.96 17.74 11.90
N LYS A 194 14.83 17.89 12.90
CA LYS A 194 15.95 18.84 12.85
C LYS A 194 17.18 18.21 12.18
N LEU A 195 17.98 19.02 11.48
CA LEU A 195 19.23 18.55 10.88
C LEU A 195 20.30 18.28 11.96
N ARG A 196 21.03 17.19 11.78
CA ARG A 196 22.13 16.78 12.66
C ARG A 196 23.38 17.67 12.52
N PHE A 197 23.52 18.33 11.37
CA PHE A 197 24.67 19.16 11.04
C PHE A 197 24.21 20.54 10.54
N SER A 198 24.88 21.59 10.98
CA SER A 198 24.67 22.96 10.47
C SER A 198 25.59 23.19 9.28
N ILE A 199 25.02 23.25 8.06
CA ILE A 199 25.77 23.49 6.81
C ILE A 199 25.64 24.98 6.44
N PRO A 200 26.70 25.65 5.95
CA PRO A 200 26.66 27.09 5.64
C PRO A 200 25.65 27.51 4.55
N LEU A 201 25.30 26.60 3.62
CA LEU A 201 24.39 26.87 2.49
C LEU A 201 22.89 26.82 2.87
N MET A 202 22.59 26.70 4.17
CA MET A 202 21.30 26.20 4.68
C MET A 202 20.44 27.25 5.39
N GLY A 203 20.76 28.54 5.28
CA GLY A 203 19.99 29.62 5.92
C GLY A 203 18.52 29.74 5.46
N PHE A 204 18.15 29.10 4.35
CA PHE A 204 16.75 28.92 3.93
C PHE A 204 16.08 27.72 4.62
N LEU A 205 16.82 26.61 4.79
CA LEU A 205 16.33 25.35 5.36
C LEU A 205 16.18 25.41 6.88
N ASP A 206 17.02 26.18 7.58
CA ASP A 206 16.86 26.44 9.03
C ASP A 206 15.64 27.35 9.34
N LYS A 207 15.09 28.05 8.35
CA LYS A 207 13.84 28.82 8.49
C LYS A 207 12.57 27.95 8.35
N LEU A 208 12.68 26.73 7.81
CA LEU A 208 11.55 25.83 7.73
C LEU A 208 11.26 25.23 9.10
N GLN A 209 9.97 25.17 9.45
CA GLN A 209 9.55 24.48 10.68
C GLN A 209 10.03 23.03 10.67
N PRO A 210 10.50 22.49 11.82
CA PRO A 210 10.95 21.10 11.92
C PRO A 210 9.87 20.15 11.42
N GLY A 211 10.26 19.18 10.58
CA GLY A 211 9.34 18.27 9.89
C GLY A 211 9.02 18.65 8.44
N HIS A 212 8.86 19.94 8.12
CA HIS A 212 8.52 20.38 6.75
C HIS A 212 9.63 20.08 5.73
N SER A 213 10.89 20.17 6.17
CA SER A 213 12.08 19.86 5.36
C SER A 213 12.02 18.45 4.76
N ILE A 214 11.53 17.47 5.51
CA ILE A 214 11.43 16.07 5.07
C ILE A 214 10.46 15.91 3.91
N TYR A 215 9.35 16.66 3.88
CA TYR A 215 8.40 16.59 2.75
C TYR A 215 9.06 17.03 1.43
N TYR A 216 9.94 18.04 1.46
CA TYR A 216 10.70 18.44 0.28
C TYR A 216 11.74 17.39 -0.12
N GLY A 217 12.44 16.80 0.85
CA GLY A 217 13.35 15.68 0.58
C GLY A 217 12.62 14.50 -0.07
N MET A 218 11.46 14.14 0.47
CA MET A 218 10.60 13.07 -0.05
C MET A 218 10.04 13.37 -1.44
N SER A 219 9.57 14.60 -1.68
CA SER A 219 9.03 14.97 -3.01
C SER A 219 10.10 14.96 -4.10
N VAL A 220 11.31 15.43 -3.78
CA VAL A 220 12.47 15.32 -4.67
C VAL A 220 12.82 13.85 -4.91
N MET A 221 12.86 13.03 -3.85
CA MET A 221 13.19 11.60 -3.97
C MET A 221 12.21 10.86 -4.89
N ILE A 222 10.89 11.03 -4.67
CA ILE A 222 9.84 10.39 -5.47
C ILE A 222 9.89 10.89 -6.92
N THR A 223 10.02 12.20 -7.12
CA THR A 223 10.08 12.80 -8.46
C THR A 223 11.30 12.31 -9.22
N SER A 224 12.49 12.29 -8.60
CA SER A 224 13.72 11.79 -9.22
C SER A 224 13.67 10.28 -9.51
N MET A 225 13.07 9.47 -8.63
CA MET A 225 12.85 8.05 -8.90
C MET A 225 11.93 7.84 -10.11
N PHE A 226 10.84 8.59 -10.20
CA PHE A 226 9.89 8.49 -11.32
C PHE A 226 10.52 8.95 -12.64
N LEU A 227 11.22 10.08 -12.65
CA LEU A 227 11.93 10.59 -13.82
C LEU A 227 13.06 9.65 -14.27
N ALA A 228 13.84 9.09 -13.34
CA ALA A 228 14.85 8.08 -13.66
C ALA A 228 14.24 6.85 -14.33
N GLY A 229 13.11 6.37 -13.80
CA GLY A 229 12.35 5.27 -14.38
C GLY A 229 11.89 5.58 -15.80
N LEU A 230 11.26 6.74 -16.03
CA LEU A 230 10.82 7.16 -17.37
C LEU A 230 12.00 7.27 -18.36
N GLY A 231 13.14 7.80 -17.91
CA GLY A 231 14.36 7.86 -18.72
C GLY A 231 14.85 6.48 -19.17
N PHE A 232 14.73 5.48 -18.29
CA PHE A 232 15.04 4.08 -18.61
C PHE A 232 14.02 3.48 -19.59
N SER A 233 12.72 3.70 -19.36
CA SER A 233 11.63 3.17 -20.18
C SER A 233 11.63 3.71 -21.61
N HIS A 234 11.90 5.00 -21.81
CA HIS A 234 11.95 5.62 -23.14
C HIS A 234 13.25 5.31 -23.91
N GLY A 235 14.20 4.56 -23.33
CA GLY A 235 15.45 4.19 -23.99
C GLY A 235 16.41 5.35 -24.23
N CYS A 236 16.14 6.54 -23.68
CA CYS A 236 16.95 7.75 -23.85
C CYS A 236 18.41 7.57 -23.39
N VAL A 237 18.65 6.59 -22.50
CA VAL A 237 19.95 6.29 -21.90
C VAL A 237 20.96 5.68 -22.90
N HIS A 238 20.50 4.91 -23.89
CA HIS A 238 21.39 4.17 -24.78
C HIS A 238 21.83 4.96 -26.02
N GLY A 239 21.10 6.01 -26.40
CA GLY A 239 21.32 6.72 -27.67
C GLY A 239 21.92 8.13 -27.57
N SER A 240 21.94 8.76 -26.40
CA SER A 240 22.34 10.17 -26.26
C SER A 240 23.08 10.44 -24.96
N LEU A 241 24.18 11.20 -25.05
CA LEU A 241 24.91 11.73 -23.88
C LEU A 241 23.98 12.54 -22.96
N ALA A 242 23.00 13.25 -23.53
CA ALA A 242 22.00 13.99 -22.77
C ALA A 242 21.12 13.06 -21.92
N GLY A 243 20.77 11.88 -22.43
CA GLY A 243 19.99 10.88 -21.69
C GLY A 243 20.79 10.22 -20.56
N GLN A 244 22.09 9.99 -20.78
CA GLN A 244 22.99 9.51 -19.73
C GLN A 244 23.16 10.55 -18.61
N LEU A 245 23.38 11.83 -18.97
CA LEU A 245 23.44 12.93 -18.00
C LEU A 245 22.13 13.10 -17.24
N PHE A 246 20.98 13.00 -17.90
CA PHE A 246 19.67 13.05 -17.27
C PHE A 246 19.50 11.93 -16.24
N LEU A 247 19.92 10.70 -16.57
CA LEU A 247 19.85 9.58 -15.63
C LEU A 247 20.80 9.77 -14.44
N VAL A 248 22.04 10.20 -14.68
CA VAL A 248 23.01 10.50 -13.62
C VAL A 248 22.49 11.60 -12.69
N LEU A 249 21.88 12.65 -13.24
CA LEU A 249 21.27 13.74 -12.48
C LEU A 249 20.14 13.23 -11.57
N ASN A 250 19.25 12.39 -12.08
CA ASN A 250 18.15 11.84 -11.27
C ASN A 250 18.65 10.86 -10.20
N ILE A 251 19.63 10.00 -10.51
CA ILE A 251 20.27 9.14 -9.50
C ILE A 251 20.94 9.99 -8.42
N ALA A 252 21.65 11.05 -8.80
CA ALA A 252 22.21 12.00 -7.85
C ALA A 252 21.12 12.66 -6.99
N GLY A 253 19.99 13.05 -7.59
CA GLY A 253 18.82 13.57 -6.88
C GLY A 253 18.28 12.60 -5.82
N VAL A 254 18.16 11.30 -6.16
CA VAL A 254 17.75 10.25 -5.22
C VAL A 254 18.77 10.09 -4.08
N VAL A 255 20.06 10.02 -4.41
CA VAL A 255 21.13 9.84 -3.40
C VAL A 255 21.23 11.06 -2.47
N LEU A 256 21.14 12.28 -3.02
CA LEU A 256 21.20 13.52 -2.25
C LEU A 256 19.97 13.69 -1.36
N SER A 257 18.77 13.41 -1.87
CA SER A 257 17.54 13.46 -1.05
C SER A 257 17.53 12.39 0.04
N PHE A 258 18.00 11.18 -0.25
CA PHE A 258 18.15 10.13 0.75
C PHE A 258 19.17 10.51 1.84
N ALA A 259 20.35 11.01 1.44
CA ALA A 259 21.36 11.50 2.37
C ALA A 259 20.82 12.66 3.24
N PHE A 260 20.06 13.56 2.63
CA PHE A 260 19.38 14.64 3.33
C PHE A 260 18.38 14.13 4.37
N ILE A 261 17.55 13.14 4.05
CA ILE A 261 16.63 12.51 5.02
C ILE A 261 17.43 11.83 6.16
N CYS A 262 18.49 11.08 5.84
CA CYS A 262 19.36 10.45 6.82
C CYS A 262 20.08 11.44 7.75
N ALA A 263 20.27 12.68 7.31
CA ALA A 263 20.89 13.73 8.11
C ALA A 263 19.95 14.33 9.17
N HIS A 264 18.66 14.01 9.17
CA HIS A 264 17.71 14.48 10.18
C HIS A 264 17.70 13.56 11.41
N TYR A 265 17.38 14.12 12.57
CA TYR A 265 17.13 13.31 13.77
C TYR A 265 15.78 12.58 13.64
N PRO A 266 15.75 11.25 13.80
CA PRO A 266 14.50 10.52 13.92
C PRO A 266 13.83 10.84 15.25
N ASN A 267 12.52 10.79 15.27
CA ASN A 267 11.71 10.97 16.46
C ASN A 267 11.81 9.76 17.41
N ASN A 268 11.80 10.03 18.72
CA ASN A 268 11.90 9.05 19.79
C ASN A 268 10.57 8.39 20.23
N THR A 269 9.48 8.58 19.49
CA THR A 269 8.20 7.93 19.80
C THR A 269 8.32 6.40 19.96
N GLN A 270 7.78 5.91 21.08
CA GLN A 270 7.62 4.48 21.30
C GLN A 270 6.34 4.02 20.60
N LEU A 271 6.52 3.46 19.40
CA LEU A 271 5.46 2.77 18.67
C LEU A 271 5.51 1.28 18.97
N ASP A 272 4.35 0.66 19.15
CA ASP A 272 4.19 -0.80 19.28
C ASP A 272 4.70 -1.54 18.04
N PHE A 273 4.62 -0.89 16.88
CA PHE A 273 5.15 -1.38 15.62
C PHE A 273 6.22 -0.43 15.06
N LYS A 274 7.45 -0.92 14.95
CA LYS A 274 8.57 -0.19 14.32
C LYS A 274 9.08 -0.97 13.13
N VAL A 275 9.09 -0.30 11.97
CA VAL A 275 9.81 -0.80 10.79
C VAL A 275 11.31 -0.72 11.08
N PRO A 276 12.07 -1.81 10.97
CA PRO A 276 13.52 -1.77 11.17
C PRO A 276 14.20 -1.04 10.00
N LEU A 277 15.39 -0.47 10.23
CA LEU A 277 16.19 0.22 9.19
C LEU A 277 15.45 1.33 8.41
N VAL A 278 14.59 2.13 9.05
CA VAL A 278 14.09 3.38 8.43
C VAL A 278 15.25 4.39 8.39
N PRO A 279 15.52 5.05 7.24
CA PRO A 279 14.69 5.19 6.04
C PRO A 279 15.01 4.22 4.89
N PHE A 280 15.93 3.28 5.05
CA PHE A 280 16.39 2.39 3.97
C PHE A 280 15.29 1.46 3.44
N ILE A 281 14.57 0.74 4.31
CA ILE A 281 13.54 -0.22 3.86
C ILE A 281 12.41 0.50 3.09
N PRO A 282 11.81 1.60 3.59
CA PRO A 282 10.77 2.29 2.84
C PRO A 282 11.28 2.95 1.55
N ALA A 283 12.52 3.45 1.53
CA ALA A 283 13.12 4.00 0.31
C ALA A 283 13.35 2.93 -0.77
N LEU A 284 13.78 1.73 -0.38
CA LEU A 284 13.91 0.58 -1.28
C LEU A 284 12.54 0.15 -1.83
N SER A 285 11.51 0.12 -0.97
CA SER A 285 10.12 -0.16 -1.37
C SER A 285 9.63 0.86 -2.42
N LEU A 286 9.84 2.15 -2.18
CA LEU A 286 9.51 3.22 -3.14
C LEU A 286 10.19 3.04 -4.49
N LEU A 287 11.48 2.68 -4.49
CA LEU A 287 12.25 2.43 -5.70
C LEU A 287 11.69 1.23 -6.48
N ILE A 288 11.45 0.10 -5.81
CA ILE A 288 10.90 -1.11 -6.46
C ILE A 288 9.51 -0.82 -7.01
N ASN A 289 8.62 -0.20 -6.22
CA ASN A 289 7.26 0.11 -6.66
C ASN A 289 7.27 1.05 -7.87
N THR A 290 8.13 2.07 -7.87
CA THR A 290 8.27 3.01 -8.98
C THR A 290 8.79 2.33 -10.24
N LEU A 291 9.79 1.46 -10.11
CA LEU A 291 10.30 0.67 -11.23
C LEU A 291 9.21 -0.25 -11.82
N MET A 292 8.38 -0.87 -10.98
CA MET A 292 7.25 -1.67 -11.45
C MET A 292 6.23 -0.79 -12.19
N MET A 293 5.81 0.32 -11.58
CA MET A 293 4.81 1.25 -12.13
C MET A 293 5.19 1.80 -13.51
N VAL A 294 6.48 2.09 -13.74
CA VAL A 294 6.95 2.61 -15.03
C VAL A 294 6.85 1.58 -16.17
N HIS A 295 6.92 0.28 -15.86
CA HIS A 295 6.80 -0.78 -16.87
C HIS A 295 5.35 -1.18 -17.18
N LEU A 296 4.36 -0.56 -16.52
CA LEU A 296 2.95 -0.75 -16.85
C LEU A 296 2.57 0.01 -18.13
N ALA A 297 1.54 -0.47 -18.81
CA ALA A 297 1.05 0.14 -20.04
C ALA A 297 0.52 1.57 -19.79
N TRP A 298 0.72 2.48 -20.75
CA TRP A 298 0.23 3.86 -20.67
C TRP A 298 -1.29 3.96 -20.46
N ILE A 299 -2.05 2.99 -21.00
CA ILE A 299 -3.50 2.91 -20.81
C ILE A 299 -3.89 2.72 -19.34
N THR A 300 -3.05 2.02 -18.57
CA THR A 300 -3.27 1.77 -17.14
C THR A 300 -3.17 3.07 -16.33
N TRP A 301 -2.25 3.96 -16.71
CA TRP A 301 -2.11 5.29 -16.12
C TRP A 301 -3.31 6.19 -16.40
N ILE A 302 -3.88 6.14 -17.61
CA ILE A 302 -5.08 6.90 -17.95
C ILE A 302 -6.28 6.39 -17.15
N ARG A 303 -6.46 5.07 -17.07
CA ARG A 303 -7.53 4.46 -16.28
C ARG A 303 -7.45 4.90 -14.82
N LEU A 304 -6.25 4.85 -14.23
CA LEU A 304 -5.99 5.36 -12.89
C LEU A 304 -6.38 6.84 -12.77
N ALA A 305 -5.93 7.70 -13.69
CA ALA A 305 -6.23 9.13 -13.64
C ALA A 305 -7.73 9.42 -13.68
N VAL A 306 -8.49 8.68 -14.49
CA VAL A 306 -9.96 8.77 -14.54
C VAL A 306 -10.57 8.40 -13.19
N TRP A 307 -10.17 7.28 -12.59
CA TRP A 307 -10.69 6.83 -11.30
C TRP A 307 -10.30 7.74 -10.14
N MET A 308 -9.08 8.27 -10.14
CA MET A 308 -8.65 9.31 -9.19
C MET A 308 -9.49 10.57 -9.36
N GLY A 309 -9.82 10.96 -10.59
CA GLY A 309 -10.74 12.07 -10.88
C GLY A 309 -12.13 11.85 -10.28
N VAL A 310 -12.68 10.64 -10.40
CA VAL A 310 -13.96 10.27 -9.75
C VAL A 310 -13.84 10.34 -8.23
N GLY A 311 -12.78 9.78 -7.65
CA GLY A 311 -12.54 9.82 -6.20
C GLY A 311 -12.41 11.25 -5.68
N PHE A 312 -11.65 12.11 -6.37
CA PHE A 312 -11.53 13.52 -6.03
C PHE A 312 -12.84 14.28 -6.19
N ALA A 313 -13.64 13.98 -7.22
CA ALA A 313 -14.96 14.60 -7.36
C ALA A 313 -15.89 14.27 -6.17
N ILE A 314 -15.85 13.03 -5.67
CA ILE A 314 -16.59 12.63 -4.47
C ILE A 314 -16.04 13.33 -3.23
N TYR A 315 -14.71 13.36 -3.06
CA TYR A 315 -14.05 13.97 -1.92
C TYR A 315 -14.30 15.49 -1.84
N PHE A 316 -14.08 16.22 -2.94
CA PHE A 316 -14.30 17.67 -2.97
C PHE A 316 -15.78 18.06 -3.01
N GLY A 317 -16.64 17.23 -3.59
CA GLY A 317 -18.08 17.50 -3.66
C GLY A 317 -18.85 17.17 -2.38
N TYR A 318 -18.45 16.13 -1.65
CA TYR A 318 -19.15 15.66 -0.44
C TYR A 318 -18.23 15.61 0.77
N GLY A 319 -17.10 14.92 0.67
CA GLY A 319 -16.22 14.59 1.80
C GLY A 319 -15.68 15.81 2.56
N ILE A 320 -15.23 16.85 1.85
CA ILE A 320 -14.63 18.03 2.48
C ILE A 320 -15.63 18.79 3.38
N HIS A 321 -16.92 18.76 3.06
CA HIS A 321 -17.95 19.48 3.82
C HIS A 321 -18.54 18.66 4.98
N HIS A 322 -18.30 17.35 5.01
CA HIS A 322 -18.88 16.42 5.98
C HIS A 322 -17.82 15.72 6.85
N SER A 323 -16.54 15.94 6.59
CA SER A 323 -15.45 15.32 7.35
C SER A 323 -15.45 15.82 8.80
N LYS A 324 -15.33 14.87 9.74
CA LYS A 324 -15.35 15.14 11.19
C LYS A 324 -14.03 15.77 11.71
N GLU A 325 -12.99 15.86 10.88
CA GLU A 325 -11.66 16.40 11.23
C GLU A 325 -11.59 17.95 11.23
N GLU A 326 -12.66 18.67 10.87
CA GLU A 326 -12.68 20.16 10.85
C GLU A 326 -13.07 20.81 12.19
N VAL A 327 -13.04 20.08 13.31
CA VAL A 327 -13.23 20.69 14.64
C VAL A 327 -11.87 21.13 15.19
N PRO A 328 -11.66 22.42 15.50
CA PRO A 328 -10.39 22.90 16.03
C PRO A 328 -10.03 22.20 17.35
N ASP A 329 -8.94 21.45 17.33
CA ASP A 329 -8.35 20.71 18.46
C ASP A 329 -7.95 21.62 19.63
N ALA A 330 -8.91 21.94 20.51
CA ALA A 330 -8.62 22.31 21.89
C ALA A 330 -9.04 21.22 22.89
N GLU A 331 -9.93 20.29 22.50
CA GLU A 331 -10.47 19.26 23.41
C GLU A 331 -10.03 17.82 23.10
N GLN A 332 -9.50 17.51 21.91
CA GLN A 332 -9.24 16.13 21.49
C GLN A 332 -7.90 15.57 21.99
N PHE A 333 -6.92 16.43 22.27
CA PHE A 333 -5.67 16.03 22.95
C PHE A 333 -5.90 15.48 24.37
N SER A 334 -7.05 15.79 24.99
CA SER A 334 -7.45 15.23 26.29
C SER A 334 -7.98 13.80 26.16
N LYS A 335 -8.69 13.47 25.07
CA LYS A 335 -9.41 12.19 24.92
C LYS A 335 -8.60 11.05 24.28
N SER A 336 -7.49 11.34 23.60
CA SER A 336 -6.60 10.29 23.07
C SER A 336 -5.81 9.55 24.17
N SER A 337 -5.84 10.05 25.41
CA SER A 337 -5.38 9.33 26.61
C SER A 337 -6.44 8.34 27.14
N THR A 338 -7.05 7.51 26.29
CA THR A 338 -7.93 6.42 26.75
C THR A 338 -7.08 5.25 27.27
N TYR A 339 -6.37 5.49 28.38
CA TYR A 339 -5.87 4.46 29.30
C TYR A 339 -6.52 4.61 30.69
N GLU A 340 -7.28 5.68 30.97
CA GLU A 340 -7.87 5.92 32.30
C GLU A 340 -9.24 5.29 32.58
N SER A 341 -9.92 4.68 31.60
CA SER A 341 -11.23 4.03 31.85
C SER A 341 -11.16 2.57 32.33
N VAL A 342 -9.96 2.00 32.48
CA VAL A 342 -9.76 0.61 32.94
C VAL A 342 -9.14 0.51 34.34
N VAL A 343 -8.66 1.62 34.93
CA VAL A 343 -7.92 1.59 36.22
C VAL A 343 -8.66 2.25 37.39
N SER A 344 -9.75 3.00 37.17
CA SER A 344 -10.53 3.62 38.26
C SER A 344 -11.65 2.74 38.84
N GLY A 345 -11.69 1.45 38.48
CA GLY A 345 -12.69 0.47 38.94
C GLY A 345 -12.24 -0.48 40.05
N GLY A 346 -11.19 -0.17 40.82
CA GLY A 346 -10.71 -1.09 41.86
C GLY A 346 -9.93 -0.44 43.01
N GLY A 347 -10.52 -0.44 44.20
CA GLY A 347 -9.81 -0.24 45.48
C GLY A 347 -10.38 0.89 46.36
N THR A 348 -11.47 0.69 47.10
CA THR A 348 -11.52 0.25 48.54
C THR A 348 -11.44 1.41 49.55
N PRO A 349 -11.97 1.29 50.78
CA PRO A 349 -12.47 0.08 51.48
C PRO A 349 -14.00 -0.03 51.63
#